data_AF-A0A1I2AX85-F1
#
_entry.id   AF-A0A1I2AX85-F1
#
_cell.length_a   1.000
_cell.length_b   1.000
_cell.length_c   1.000
_cell.angle_alpha   90.00
_cell.angle_beta   90.00
_cell.angle_gamma   90.00
#
_symmetry.space_group_name_H-M   'P 1'
#
loop_
_entity.id
_entity.type
_entity.pdbx_description
1 polymer ?
#
loop_
_entity_poly.entity_id
_entity_poly.type
_entity_poly.pdbx_seq_one_letter_code
_entity_poly.pdbx_strand_id
1 'polypeptide(L)'
;MHIIYHCYGGTHTSVIAAYIHTGKLPMDRIPSKEEIESIPLFDKLNGQNDPGHIVPIGTDEYGNNVYSMGVKNAKKLIEPALKDLYYHMFNTNEGLLLIDTTGATNWIMKIGGFTSIALKFPVIGRPLVIYGTQKAYKKIVQIVKNVKAQEKAEYNAIKR
;
A
#
# COMPACT_ATOMS: atom_id res chain seq x y z
N MET A 1 7.37 3.68 -14.14
CA MET A 1 5.98 3.22 -14.00
C MET A 1 5.27 3.90 -12.84
N HIS A 2 3.95 3.71 -12.72
CA HIS A 2 3.14 4.09 -11.58
C HIS A 2 2.62 2.83 -10.87
N ILE A 3 2.90 2.70 -9.58
CA ILE A 3 2.57 1.53 -8.78
C ILE A 3 1.69 1.95 -7.63
N ILE A 4 0.43 1.51 -7.67
CA ILE A 4 -0.58 1.89 -6.68
C ILE A 4 -0.89 0.67 -5.83
N TYR A 5 -0.38 0.67 -4.60
CA TYR A 5 -0.82 -0.28 -3.58
C TYR A 5 -2.17 0.15 -3.04
N HIS A 6 -3.14 -0.75 -3.01
CA HIS A 6 -4.44 -0.44 -2.45
C HIS A 6 -4.96 -1.48 -1.46
N CYS A 7 -5.82 -1.04 -0.56
CA CYS A 7 -6.57 -1.87 0.36
C CYS A 7 -7.92 -1.21 0.70
N TYR A 8 -8.71 -1.81 1.58
CA TYR A 8 -10.00 -1.25 1.97
C TYR A 8 -9.93 0.20 2.50
N GLY A 9 -9.08 0.45 3.50
CA GLY A 9 -9.02 1.72 4.21
C GLY A 9 -8.02 2.73 3.67
N GLY A 10 -6.97 2.26 2.97
CA GLY A 10 -5.87 3.13 2.51
C GLY A 10 -4.86 3.51 3.59
N THR A 11 -4.92 2.90 4.78
CA THR A 11 -4.16 3.36 5.96
C THR A 11 -3.29 2.28 6.61
N HIS A 12 -3.39 1.03 6.15
CA HIS A 12 -2.71 -0.12 6.77
C HIS A 12 -1.81 -0.86 5.77
N THR A 13 -2.27 -1.97 5.18
CA THR A 13 -1.44 -2.83 4.33
C THR A 13 -0.92 -2.14 3.08
N SER A 14 -1.68 -1.26 2.45
CA SER A 14 -1.25 -0.51 1.27
C SER A 14 -0.16 0.49 1.59
N VAL A 15 -0.32 1.22 2.70
CA VAL A 15 0.71 2.16 3.22
C VAL A 15 1.98 1.40 3.57
N ILE A 16 1.87 0.31 4.33
CA ILE A 16 3.04 -0.49 4.72
C ILE A 16 3.74 -1.06 3.48
N ALA A 17 3.00 -1.60 2.51
CA ALA A 17 3.57 -2.10 1.26
C ALA A 17 4.34 -1.01 0.50
N ALA A 18 3.76 0.19 0.37
CA ALA A 18 4.41 1.30 -0.34
C ALA A 18 5.66 1.82 0.38
N TYR A 19 5.66 1.85 1.72
CA TYR A 19 6.85 2.22 2.50
C TYR A 19 7.96 1.17 2.42
N ILE A 20 7.61 -0.12 2.42
CA ILE A 20 8.58 -1.21 2.15
C ILE A 20 9.14 -1.06 0.73
N HIS A 21 8.27 -0.84 -0.25
CA HIS A 21 8.65 -0.74 -1.65
C HIS A 21 9.65 0.41 -1.88
N THR A 22 9.40 1.59 -1.29
CA THR A 22 10.28 2.75 -1.40
C THR A 22 11.51 2.71 -0.47
N GLY A 23 11.79 1.56 0.16
CA GLY A 23 12.96 1.37 1.03
C GLY A 23 12.89 2.10 2.37
N LYS A 24 11.75 2.68 2.74
CA LYS A 24 11.53 3.37 4.02
C LYS A 24 11.23 2.41 5.17
N LEU A 25 10.91 1.16 4.86
CA LEU A 25 10.74 0.08 5.82
C LEU A 25 11.55 -1.16 5.39
N PRO A 26 12.05 -1.97 6.35
CA PRO A 26 12.93 -3.10 6.05
C PRO A 26 12.20 -4.24 5.33
N MET A 27 12.88 -4.91 4.41
CA MET A 27 12.38 -6.13 3.74
C MET A 27 12.89 -7.44 4.36
N ASP A 28 13.89 -7.35 5.23
CA ASP A 28 14.66 -8.46 5.79
C ASP A 28 14.27 -8.80 7.24
N ARG A 29 13.61 -7.87 7.94
CA ARG A 29 13.09 -8.06 9.30
C ARG A 29 11.71 -7.43 9.50
N ILE A 30 11.07 -7.77 10.61
CA ILE A 30 9.85 -7.11 11.05
C ILE A 30 10.24 -5.81 11.76
N PRO A 31 9.64 -4.66 11.41
CA PRO A 31 9.91 -3.38 12.06
C PRO A 31 9.35 -3.34 13.48
N SER A 32 9.97 -2.50 14.31
CA SER A 32 9.50 -2.21 15.65
C SER A 32 8.16 -1.48 15.60
N LYS A 33 7.52 -1.36 16.77
CA LYS A 33 6.29 -0.58 16.92
C LYS A 33 6.54 0.88 16.53
N GLU A 34 7.64 1.45 16.99
CA GLU A 34 8.02 2.85 16.81
C GLU A 34 8.28 3.15 15.34
N GLU A 35 8.96 2.24 14.62
CA GLU A 35 9.17 2.34 13.18
C GLU A 35 7.83 2.40 12.42
N ILE A 36 6.86 1.54 12.77
CA ILE A 36 5.53 1.56 12.16
C ILE A 36 4.76 2.84 12.53
N GLU A 37 4.81 3.26 13.80
CA GLU A 37 4.08 4.45 14.28
C GLU A 37 4.62 5.76 13.71
N SER A 38 5.90 5.79 13.34
CA SER A 38 6.57 6.93 12.71
C SER A 38 6.03 7.26 11.32
N ILE A 39 5.36 6.29 10.67
CA ILE A 39 4.81 6.45 9.32
C ILE A 39 3.65 7.44 9.37
N PRO A 40 3.75 8.61 8.71
CA PRO A 40 2.75 9.66 8.79
C PRO A 40 1.32 9.22 8.41
N LEU A 41 1.21 8.31 7.44
CA LEU A 41 -0.08 7.84 6.88
C LEU A 41 -0.65 6.60 7.59
N PHE A 42 0.09 6.01 8.53
CA PHE A 42 -0.30 4.76 9.14
C PHE A 42 -1.41 4.97 10.17
N ASP A 43 -2.52 4.26 9.98
CA ASP A 43 -3.71 4.28 10.85
C ASP A 43 -4.26 5.69 11.12
N LYS A 44 -4.20 6.57 10.11
CA LYS A 44 -4.70 7.94 10.17
C LYS A 44 -5.47 8.28 8.92
N LEU A 45 -6.54 9.07 9.05
CA LEU A 45 -7.25 9.72 7.94
C LEU A 45 -7.19 11.23 8.17
N ASN A 46 -6.79 11.99 7.15
CA ASN A 46 -6.61 13.44 7.24
C ASN A 46 -7.19 14.21 6.04
N GLY A 47 -8.10 13.59 5.27
CA GLY A 47 -8.65 14.15 4.03
C GLY A 47 -7.76 13.91 2.81
N GLN A 48 -6.43 13.93 2.95
CA GLN A 48 -5.51 13.68 1.83
C GLN A 48 -5.31 12.20 1.54
N ASN A 49 -5.45 11.35 2.57
CA ASN A 49 -5.37 9.91 2.46
C ASN A 49 -6.71 9.21 2.75
N ASP A 50 -7.80 9.94 2.56
CA ASP A 50 -9.14 9.38 2.59
C ASP A 50 -9.34 8.39 1.44
N PRO A 51 -10.25 7.42 1.58
CA PRO A 51 -10.55 6.48 0.51
C PRO A 51 -10.95 7.20 -0.78
N GLY A 52 -10.42 6.74 -1.92
CA GLY A 52 -10.57 7.39 -3.23
C GLY A 52 -9.39 8.27 -3.63
N HIS A 53 -8.50 8.62 -2.70
CA HIS A 53 -7.31 9.43 -3.02
C HIS A 53 -6.09 8.55 -3.33
N ILE A 54 -5.40 8.88 -4.42
CA ILE A 54 -4.09 8.31 -4.77
C ILE A 54 -3.02 9.14 -4.04
N VAL A 55 -2.38 8.54 -3.04
CA VAL A 55 -1.42 9.23 -2.17
C VAL A 55 0.01 8.91 -2.59
N PRO A 56 0.82 9.90 -3.02
CA PRO A 56 2.21 9.68 -3.40
C PRO A 56 3.06 9.33 -2.18
N ILE A 57 3.87 8.27 -2.29
CA ILE A 57 4.77 7.81 -1.22
C ILE A 57 6.23 8.11 -1.56
N GLY A 58 6.62 7.98 -2.82
CA GLY A 58 7.97 8.28 -3.31
C GLY A 58 8.34 7.47 -4.53
N THR A 59 9.63 7.43 -4.85
CA THR A 59 10.18 6.61 -5.93
C THR A 59 10.96 5.42 -5.40
N ASP A 60 11.00 4.34 -6.16
CA ASP A 60 11.82 3.16 -5.88
C ASP A 60 13.23 3.28 -6.50
N GLU A 61 14.04 2.21 -6.40
CA GLU A 61 15.38 2.12 -6.98
C GLU A 61 15.43 2.05 -8.52
N TYR A 62 14.30 1.79 -9.19
CA TYR A 62 14.19 1.74 -10.65
C TYR A 62 13.59 3.02 -11.25
N GLY A 63 13.22 4.00 -10.42
CA GLY A 63 12.60 5.26 -10.83
C GLY A 63 11.09 5.19 -11.02
N ASN A 64 10.43 4.15 -10.50
CA ASN A 64 8.99 4.01 -10.49
C ASN A 64 8.36 4.87 -9.39
N ASN A 65 7.24 5.52 -9.70
CA ASN A 65 6.46 6.28 -8.74
C ASN A 65 5.53 5.33 -7.96
N VAL A 66 5.59 5.37 -6.64
CA VAL A 66 4.85 4.49 -5.74
C VAL A 66 3.80 5.27 -4.96
N TYR A 67 2.60 4.71 -4.89
CA TYR A 67 1.43 5.32 -4.28
C TYR A 67 0.72 4.34 -3.35
N SER A 68 -0.07 4.88 -2.42
CA SER A 68 -1.05 4.14 -1.63
C SER A 68 -2.47 4.66 -1.86
N MET A 69 -3.48 3.79 -1.82
CA MET A 69 -4.88 4.16 -1.99
C MET A 69 -5.82 3.32 -1.11
N GLY A 70 -6.90 3.94 -0.62
CA GLY A 70 -8.05 3.24 -0.04
C GLY A 70 -9.17 3.09 -1.06
N VAL A 71 -9.70 1.88 -1.26
CA VAL A 71 -10.73 1.61 -2.29
C VAL A 71 -12.09 1.17 -1.73
N LYS A 72 -12.22 1.01 -0.41
CA LYS A 72 -13.41 0.47 0.25
C LYS A 72 -13.90 -0.82 -0.44
N ASN A 73 -15.21 -0.93 -0.71
CA ASN A 73 -15.80 -2.03 -1.45
C ASN A 73 -15.81 -1.80 -2.98
N ALA A 74 -15.19 -0.71 -3.46
CA ALA A 74 -15.26 -0.27 -4.84
C ALA A 74 -14.08 -0.76 -5.71
N LYS A 75 -13.30 -1.75 -5.26
CA LYS A 75 -12.17 -2.34 -6.01
C LYS A 75 -12.54 -2.67 -7.46
N LYS A 76 -13.68 -3.34 -7.67
CA LYS A 76 -14.17 -3.77 -8.99
C LYS A 76 -14.57 -2.61 -9.92
N LEU A 77 -14.79 -1.42 -9.36
CA LEU A 77 -15.07 -0.20 -10.13
C LEU A 77 -13.78 0.60 -10.38
N ILE A 78 -12.96 0.75 -9.35
CA ILE A 78 -11.76 1.61 -9.37
C ILE A 78 -10.66 1.01 -10.26
N GLU A 79 -10.40 -0.30 -10.19
CA GLU A 79 -9.30 -0.89 -10.97
C GLU A 79 -9.50 -0.78 -12.49
N PRO A 80 -10.68 -1.14 -13.07
CA PRO A 80 -10.92 -0.91 -14.49
C PRO A 80 -10.89 0.57 -14.87
N ALA A 81 -11.49 1.45 -14.06
CA ALA A 81 -11.52 2.87 -14.36
C ALA A 81 -10.12 3.50 -14.43
N LEU A 82 -9.21 3.12 -13.52
CA LEU A 82 -7.82 3.61 -13.55
C LEU A 82 -7.05 3.05 -14.75
N LYS A 83 -7.28 1.79 -15.12
CA LYS A 83 -6.67 1.18 -16.32
C LYS A 83 -7.17 1.84 -17.61
N ASP A 84 -8.48 2.05 -17.73
CA ASP A 84 -9.06 2.71 -18.91
C ASP A 84 -8.57 4.15 -19.04
N LEU A 85 -8.53 4.90 -17.93
CA LEU A 85 -7.97 6.25 -17.91
C LEU A 85 -6.51 6.25 -18.36
N TYR A 86 -5.69 5.37 -17.80
CA TYR A 86 -4.27 5.28 -18.15
C TYR A 86 -4.07 4.91 -19.62
N TYR A 87 -4.83 3.93 -20.13
CA TYR A 87 -4.84 3.57 -21.54
C TYR A 87 -5.20 4.75 -22.44
N HIS A 88 -6.22 5.55 -22.10
CA HIS A 88 -6.59 6.71 -22.90
C HIS A 88 -5.56 7.84 -22.86
N MET A 89 -4.75 7.93 -21.80
CA MET A 89 -3.67 8.92 -21.71
C MET A 89 -2.39 8.50 -22.44
N PHE A 90 -2.07 7.20 -22.44
CA PHE A 90 -0.76 6.70 -22.87
C PHE A 90 -0.81 5.63 -23.98
N ASN A 91 -2.00 5.22 -24.41
CA ASN A 91 -2.26 4.17 -25.40
C ASN A 91 -1.63 2.80 -25.05
N THR A 92 -1.40 2.54 -23.76
CA THR A 92 -0.88 1.28 -23.19
C THR A 92 -1.22 1.22 -21.70
N ASN A 93 -1.18 0.03 -21.11
CA ASN A 93 -1.30 -0.19 -19.66
C ASN A 93 0.00 -0.69 -19.00
N GLU A 94 1.07 -0.89 -19.76
CA GLU A 94 2.33 -1.49 -19.25
C GLU A 94 3.00 -0.64 -18.16
N GLY A 95 2.72 0.67 -18.12
CA GLY A 95 3.29 1.56 -17.11
C GLY A 95 2.48 1.73 -15.82
N LEU A 96 1.38 0.98 -15.64
CA LEU A 96 0.51 1.06 -14.46
C LEU A 96 0.32 -0.30 -13.79
N LEU A 97 0.69 -0.38 -12.51
CA LEU A 97 0.44 -1.54 -11.66
C LEU A 97 -0.53 -1.17 -10.53
N LEU A 98 -1.64 -1.90 -10.43
CA LEU A 98 -2.60 -1.80 -9.33
C LEU A 98 -2.47 -3.06 -8.46
N ILE A 99 -2.01 -2.89 -7.22
CA ILE A 99 -1.63 -4.00 -6.35
C ILE A 99 -2.55 -4.07 -5.14
N ASP A 100 -3.40 -5.11 -5.11
CA ASP A 100 -4.28 -5.38 -3.97
C ASP A 100 -3.50 -6.01 -2.81
N THR A 101 -3.48 -5.31 -1.68
CA THR A 101 -2.86 -5.79 -0.44
C THR A 101 -3.85 -6.35 0.57
N THR A 102 -5.15 -6.35 0.26
CA THR A 102 -6.22 -6.76 1.19
C THR A 102 -6.07 -8.20 1.67
N GLY A 103 -5.49 -9.09 0.84
CA GLY A 103 -5.21 -10.48 1.22
C GLY A 103 -4.19 -10.64 2.36
N ALA A 104 -3.39 -9.61 2.65
CA ALA A 104 -2.46 -9.61 3.78
C ALA A 104 -3.13 -9.19 5.11
N THR A 105 -4.29 -8.55 5.05
CA THR A 105 -5.00 -8.03 6.23
C THR A 105 -5.57 -9.17 7.08
N ASN A 106 -5.20 -9.22 8.36
CA ASN A 106 -5.75 -10.18 9.33
C ASN A 106 -6.87 -9.56 10.18
N TRP A 107 -7.59 -10.41 10.93
CA TRP A 107 -8.73 -9.98 11.74
C TRP A 107 -8.36 -9.02 12.86
N ILE A 108 -7.14 -9.08 13.41
CA ILE A 108 -6.66 -8.15 14.45
C ILE A 108 -6.57 -6.74 13.88
N MET A 109 -6.03 -6.60 12.65
CA MET A 109 -6.00 -5.31 11.95
C MET A 109 -7.40 -4.79 11.66
N LYS A 110 -8.36 -5.66 11.31
CA LYS A 110 -9.75 -5.26 11.07
C LYS A 110 -10.39 -4.69 12.33
N ILE A 111 -10.27 -5.38 13.45
CA ILE A 111 -10.79 -4.92 14.75
C ILE A 111 -10.08 -3.64 15.16
N GLY A 112 -8.75 -3.63 15.15
CA GLY A 112 -7.96 -2.45 15.52
C GLY A 112 -8.30 -1.23 14.67
N GLY A 113 -8.40 -1.41 13.34
CA GLY A 113 -8.70 -0.33 12.42
C GLY A 113 -10.12 0.20 12.58
N PHE A 114 -11.09 -0.69 12.83
CA PHE A 114 -12.45 -0.27 13.18
C PHE A 114 -12.47 0.52 14.49
N THR A 115 -11.81 0.05 15.54
CA THR A 115 -11.73 0.75 16.82
C THR A 115 -11.00 2.09 16.70
N SER A 116 -9.88 2.14 15.96
CA SER A 116 -9.06 3.35 15.82
C SER A 116 -9.76 4.41 14.97
N ILE A 117 -10.23 4.02 13.78
CA ILE A 117 -10.76 4.95 12.77
C ILE A 117 -12.26 5.14 12.89
N ALA A 118 -13.04 4.06 12.93
CA ALA A 118 -14.51 4.16 12.87
C ALA A 118 -15.10 4.60 14.22
N LEU A 119 -14.60 4.04 15.33
CA LEU A 119 -15.02 4.41 16.68
C LEU A 119 -14.23 5.61 17.25
N LYS A 120 -13.24 6.14 16.50
CA LYS A 120 -12.37 7.24 16.91
C LYS A 120 -11.67 6.99 18.26
N PHE A 121 -11.29 5.74 18.53
CA PHE A 121 -10.60 5.36 19.76
C PHE A 121 -9.17 4.82 19.49
N PRO A 122 -8.24 5.69 19.06
CA PRO A 122 -6.91 5.27 18.61
C PRO A 122 -6.02 4.72 19.74
N VAL A 123 -6.25 5.11 21.00
CA VAL A 123 -5.47 4.62 22.15
C VAL A 123 -5.53 3.10 22.29
N ILE A 124 -6.68 2.50 21.95
CA ILE A 124 -6.87 1.03 21.97
C ILE A 124 -6.71 0.45 20.56
N GLY A 125 -7.27 1.09 19.55
CA GLY A 125 -7.28 0.57 18.19
C GLY A 125 -5.87 0.50 17.59
N ARG A 126 -5.07 1.55 17.72
CA ARG A 126 -3.76 1.65 17.06
C ARG A 126 -2.76 0.58 17.53
N PRO A 127 -2.62 0.27 18.84
CA PRO A 127 -1.82 -0.88 19.28
C PRO A 127 -2.21 -2.21 18.63
N LEU A 128 -3.51 -2.47 18.47
CA LEU A 128 -4.02 -3.68 17.80
C LEU A 128 -3.65 -3.69 16.32
N VAL A 129 -3.79 -2.55 15.63
CA VAL A 129 -3.39 -2.42 14.22
C VAL A 129 -1.90 -2.67 14.06
N ILE A 130 -1.06 -2.13 14.94
CA ILE A 130 0.40 -2.32 14.86
C ILE A 130 0.76 -3.80 15.06
N TYR A 131 0.22 -4.43 16.10
CA TYR A 131 0.46 -5.86 16.35
C TYR A 131 -0.03 -6.72 15.18
N GLY A 132 -1.21 -6.41 14.63
CA GLY A 132 -1.73 -7.05 13.43
C GLY A 132 -0.84 -6.83 12.21
N THR A 133 -0.27 -5.64 12.05
CA THR A 133 0.66 -5.28 10.97
C THR A 133 1.95 -6.09 11.07
N GLN A 134 2.54 -6.19 12.26
CA GLN A 134 3.75 -7.00 12.50
C GLN A 134 3.50 -8.48 12.17
N LYS A 135 2.32 -9.03 12.52
CA LYS A 135 1.92 -10.39 12.12
C LYS A 135 1.75 -10.57 10.61
N ALA A 136 1.22 -9.56 9.93
CA ALA A 136 1.04 -9.58 8.47
C ALA A 136 2.33 -9.27 7.70
N TYR A 137 3.36 -8.73 8.38
CA TYR A 137 4.48 -8.05 7.74
C TYR A 137 5.19 -8.90 6.68
N LYS A 138 5.51 -10.16 7.00
CA LYS A 138 6.16 -11.08 6.04
C LYS A 138 5.32 -11.30 4.78
N LYS A 139 3.99 -11.35 4.90
CA LYS A 139 3.09 -11.47 3.74
C LYS A 139 3.12 -10.20 2.89
N ILE A 140 3.14 -9.03 3.52
CA ILE A 140 3.22 -7.74 2.82
C ILE A 140 4.57 -7.63 2.09
N VAL A 141 5.67 -7.99 2.74
CA VAL A 141 7.00 -8.08 2.11
C VAL A 141 6.98 -9.01 0.90
N GLN A 142 6.32 -10.17 0.99
CA GLN A 142 6.24 -11.08 -0.16
C GLN A 142 5.50 -10.47 -1.34
N ILE A 143 4.41 -9.73 -1.10
CA ILE A 143 3.70 -8.98 -2.15
C ILE A 143 4.67 -7.98 -2.81
N VAL A 144 5.40 -7.19 -2.01
CA VAL A 144 6.35 -6.20 -2.55
C VAL A 144 7.48 -6.87 -3.33
N LYS A 145 8.03 -7.98 -2.85
CA LYS A 145 9.09 -8.74 -3.56
C LYS A 145 8.62 -9.24 -4.93
N ASN A 146 7.37 -9.70 -5.03
CA ASN A 146 6.81 -10.14 -6.31
C ASN A 146 6.69 -8.99 -7.31
N VAL A 147 6.26 -7.80 -6.84
CA VAL A 147 6.20 -6.59 -7.68
C VAL A 147 7.61 -6.20 -8.14
N LYS A 148 8.58 -6.11 -7.21
CA LYS A 148 9.98 -5.79 -7.55
C LYS A 148 10.64 -6.76 -8.52
N ALA A 149 10.26 -8.03 -8.49
CA ALA A 149 10.75 -9.01 -9.47
C ALA A 149 10.25 -8.71 -10.89
N GLN A 150 8.99 -8.28 -11.04
CA GLN A 150 8.44 -7.83 -12.31
C GLN A 150 9.14 -6.56 -12.80
N GLU A 151 9.29 -5.55 -11.95
CA GLU A 151 9.95 -4.29 -12.28
C GLU A 151 11.39 -4.49 -12.75
N LYS A 152 12.13 -5.37 -12.06
CA LYS A 152 13.50 -5.72 -12.42
C LYS A 152 13.57 -6.37 -13.82
N ALA A 153 12.61 -7.23 -14.16
CA ALA A 153 12.57 -7.87 -15.47
C ALA A 153 12.36 -6.83 -16.58
N GLU A 154 11.43 -5.90 -16.37
CA GLU A 154 11.12 -4.81 -17.31
C GLU A 154 12.28 -3.81 -17.44
N TYR A 155 12.89 -3.40 -16.32
CA TYR A 155 14.07 -2.52 -16.31
C TYR A 155 15.23 -3.12 -17.10
N ASN A 156 15.47 -4.42 -16.95
CA ASN A 156 16.52 -5.12 -17.70
C ASN A 156 16.20 -5.28 -19.18
N ALA A 157 14.92 -5.35 -19.56
CA ALA A 157 14.52 -5.41 -20.97
C ALA A 157 14.77 -4.09 -21.70
N ILE A 158 14.57 -2.95 -21.03
CA ILE A 158 14.79 -1.60 -21.60
C ILE A 158 16.29 -1.26 -21.76
N LYS A 159 17.14 -1.80 -20.89
CA LYS A 159 18.60 -1.56 -20.93
C LYS A 159 19.36 -2.39 -21.97
N ARG A 160 18.72 -3.38 -22.58
CA ARG A 160 19.30 -4.20 -23.65
C ARG A 160 19.07 -3.55 -25.00
#